data_AF-A0A956FN23-F1
#
_entry.id   AF-A0A956FN23-F1
#
_cell.length_a   1.000
_cell.length_b   1.000
_cell.length_c   1.000
_cell.angle_alpha   90.00
_cell.angle_beta   90.00
_cell.angle_gamma   90.00
#
_symmetry.space_group_name_H-M   'P 1'
#
loop_
_entity.id
_entity.type
_entity.pdbx_description
1 polymer ?
#
loop_
_entity_poly.entity_id
_entity_poly.type
_entity_poly.pdbx_seq_one_letter_code
_entity_poly.pdbx_strand_id
1 'polypeptide(L)'
;MSSTTTAAPTTTGESCTGECVPGTSEEGEVCGCGFELRKCQDDCTWSDWVCEGEDACGLWALPAGAGAWVEVRWDAIANPDHAPSSAVEAAFGADATAIGVVLTHDTFHILDVPGRTWTNSGPRSALFPEAEGVTFVAAYSVNLGLVGNGVPSAKEGITLLSADRVWIYDDFEPQGLAPKYNGDMPCCDGNEDWQTADAPDPALVRAFWIDVVGDELWVNPDISGCDGLANGTQMEAYAAGLSSARGGSAHVSDVGKCYDFIYSAPVATYPPMTLPAAPTNVGRIGGAFFLHGIYVVGSNE
;
A
#
# COMPACT_ATOMS: atom_id res chain seq x y z
N MET A 1 -58.37 30.34 10.90
CA MET A 1 -57.27 30.02 9.97
C MET A 1 -56.09 30.90 10.36
N SER A 2 -55.23 30.41 11.26
CA SER A 2 -54.01 31.13 11.65
C SER A 2 -52.86 30.59 10.80
N SER A 3 -52.35 31.43 9.92
CA SER A 3 -51.17 31.17 9.11
C SER A 3 -49.92 31.31 9.99
N THR A 4 -49.32 30.18 10.34
CA THR A 4 -48.00 30.12 10.97
C THR A 4 -46.96 30.29 9.88
N THR A 5 -46.32 31.46 9.83
CA THR A 5 -45.16 31.70 8.97
C THR A 5 -43.95 31.09 9.64
N THR A 6 -43.52 29.90 9.19
CA THR A 6 -42.23 29.33 9.54
C THR A 6 -41.14 30.21 8.94
N ALA A 7 -40.39 30.91 9.80
CA ALA A 7 -39.15 31.55 9.40
C ALA A 7 -38.13 30.45 9.06
N ALA A 8 -37.58 30.49 7.85
CA ALA A 8 -36.42 29.70 7.48
C ALA A 8 -35.23 30.10 8.37
N PRO A 9 -34.34 29.17 8.75
CA PRO A 9 -33.09 29.54 9.39
C PRO A 9 -32.27 30.32 8.37
N THR A 10 -32.08 31.61 8.63
CA THR A 10 -31.14 32.44 7.89
C THR A 10 -29.74 31.97 8.27
N THR A 11 -29.11 31.13 7.45
CA THR A 11 -27.66 31.01 7.44
C THR A 11 -27.11 32.27 6.77
N THR A 12 -27.12 33.38 7.49
CA THR A 12 -26.15 34.44 7.25
C THR A 12 -24.80 33.85 7.59
N GLY A 13 -24.12 33.30 6.58
CA GLY A 13 -22.68 33.11 6.64
C GLY A 13 -22.06 34.48 6.79
N GLU A 14 -21.86 34.92 8.03
CA GLU A 14 -20.90 35.97 8.33
C GLU A 14 -19.56 35.44 7.82
N SER A 15 -19.15 35.95 6.66
CA SER A 15 -17.77 35.96 6.23
C SER A 15 -17.00 36.70 7.31
N CYS A 16 -16.48 35.98 8.29
CA CYS A 16 -15.49 36.55 9.18
C CYS A 16 -14.28 36.99 8.34
N THR A 17 -13.65 38.09 8.75
CA THR A 17 -12.37 38.55 8.21
C THR A 17 -11.27 38.11 9.16
N GLY A 18 -11.06 36.80 9.29
CA GLY A 18 -10.07 36.20 10.16
C GLY A 18 -8.88 35.59 9.41
N GLU A 19 -8.03 34.85 10.13
CA GLU A 19 -6.83 34.20 9.58
C GLU A 19 -7.16 32.99 8.70
N CYS A 20 -8.38 32.45 8.84
CA CYS A 20 -8.82 31.24 8.15
C CYS A 20 -10.35 31.24 7.89
N VAL A 21 -10.82 30.27 7.11
CA VAL A 21 -12.26 30.09 6.80
C VAL A 21 -12.85 29.03 7.74
N PRO A 22 -13.92 29.31 8.51
CA PRO A 22 -14.53 28.35 9.43
C PRO A 22 -14.80 26.99 8.80
N GLY A 23 -14.48 25.93 9.54
CA GLY A 23 -14.67 24.55 9.12
C GLY A 23 -13.60 24.03 8.16
N THR A 24 -12.65 24.86 7.71
CA THR A 24 -11.46 24.37 7.02
C THR A 24 -10.48 23.75 8.00
N SER A 25 -9.67 22.81 7.53
CA SER A 25 -8.61 22.16 8.29
C SER A 25 -7.28 22.35 7.60
N GLU A 26 -6.22 22.41 8.39
CA GLU A 26 -4.84 22.46 7.94
C GLU A 26 -4.07 21.30 8.59
N GLU A 27 -3.30 20.60 7.77
CA GLU A 27 -2.40 19.53 8.20
C GLU A 27 -1.00 20.13 8.43
N GLY A 28 -0.38 19.77 9.54
CA GLY A 28 0.87 20.32 10.03
C GLY A 28 2.00 19.31 9.93
N GLU A 29 2.88 19.32 10.94
CA GLU A 29 3.95 18.33 11.01
C GLU A 29 3.42 16.96 11.42
N VAL A 30 4.29 15.98 11.35
CA VAL A 30 3.97 14.61 11.71
C VAL A 30 4.14 14.45 13.22
N CYS A 31 3.21 13.74 13.87
CA CYS A 31 3.33 13.38 15.28
C CYS A 31 2.95 11.92 15.52
N GLY A 32 3.93 11.16 16.01
CA GLY A 32 3.85 9.70 16.05
C GLY A 32 3.49 9.13 14.67
N CYS A 33 2.43 8.33 14.66
CA CYS A 33 1.85 7.69 13.46
C CYS A 33 0.84 8.58 12.73
N GLY A 34 0.44 9.68 13.36
CA GLY A 34 -0.58 10.60 12.90
C GLY A 34 0.01 11.82 12.20
N PHE A 35 -0.81 12.85 12.07
CA PHE A 35 -0.40 14.17 11.63
C PHE A 35 -1.05 15.21 12.54
N GLU A 36 -0.36 16.33 12.71
CA GLU A 36 -0.95 17.48 13.36
C GLU A 36 -2.08 17.99 12.48
N LEU A 37 -3.26 18.14 13.06
CA LEU A 37 -4.42 18.75 12.45
C LEU A 37 -4.84 19.93 13.31
N ARG A 38 -5.10 21.06 12.66
CA ARG A 38 -5.84 22.16 13.29
C ARG A 38 -7.05 22.52 12.45
N LYS A 39 -8.12 22.94 13.10
CA LYS A 39 -9.38 23.31 12.46
C LYS A 39 -9.64 24.79 12.67
N CYS A 40 -10.07 25.47 11.63
CA CYS A 40 -10.51 26.84 11.72
C CYS A 40 -11.86 26.90 12.42
N GLN A 41 -11.92 27.62 13.52
CA GLN A 41 -13.13 27.75 14.33
C GLN A 41 -14.09 28.79 13.75
N ASP A 42 -15.32 28.85 14.28
CA ASP A 42 -16.35 29.82 13.86
C ASP A 42 -15.94 31.28 14.09
N ASP A 43 -14.98 31.53 15.01
CA ASP A 43 -14.39 32.86 15.25
C ASP A 43 -13.21 33.19 14.33
N CYS A 44 -12.87 32.27 13.42
CA CYS A 44 -11.87 32.42 12.37
C CYS A 44 -10.44 32.53 12.86
N THR A 45 -10.21 31.89 13.99
CA THR A 45 -8.89 31.54 14.49
C THR A 45 -8.65 30.04 14.31
N TRP A 46 -7.39 29.67 14.15
CA TRP A 46 -6.99 28.27 14.14
C TRP A 46 -7.04 27.70 15.56
N SER A 47 -7.52 26.46 15.70
CA SER A 47 -7.31 25.70 16.93
C SER A 47 -5.82 25.43 17.17
N ASP A 48 -5.49 25.00 18.38
CA ASP A 48 -4.19 24.36 18.62
C ASP A 48 -4.00 23.16 17.68
N TRP A 49 -2.75 22.86 17.38
CA TRP A 49 -2.37 21.62 16.69
C TRP A 49 -2.71 20.43 17.59
N VAL A 50 -3.47 19.49 17.06
CA VAL A 50 -3.79 18.23 17.72
C VAL A 50 -3.38 17.10 16.81
N CYS A 51 -2.75 16.09 17.38
CA CYS A 51 -2.34 14.93 16.64
C CYS A 51 -3.52 14.00 16.38
N GLU A 52 -3.83 13.80 15.10
CA GLU A 52 -4.88 12.92 14.62
C GLU A 52 -4.24 11.67 14.02
N GLY A 53 -4.75 10.49 14.37
CA GLY A 53 -4.24 9.22 13.85
C GLY A 53 -2.94 8.73 14.49
N GLU A 54 -2.52 9.26 15.65
CA GLU A 54 -1.34 8.76 16.40
C GLU A 54 -1.45 7.28 16.76
N ASP A 55 -2.68 6.81 16.96
CA ASP A 55 -2.98 5.43 17.31
C ASP A 55 -2.89 4.46 16.12
N ALA A 56 -2.70 4.97 14.90
CA ALA A 56 -2.88 4.23 13.66
C ALA A 56 -1.58 3.67 13.05
N CYS A 57 -0.48 3.52 13.79
CA CYS A 57 0.60 2.65 13.28
C CYS A 57 0.13 1.21 13.42
N GLY A 58 -0.04 0.52 12.29
CA GLY A 58 -0.50 -0.84 12.32
C GLY A 58 -0.64 -1.47 10.95
N LEU A 59 -1.69 -2.26 10.83
CA LEU A 59 -2.09 -2.96 9.63
C LEU A 59 -3.47 -2.44 9.21
N TRP A 60 -3.61 -2.00 7.97
CA TRP A 60 -4.92 -1.80 7.36
C TRP A 60 -5.23 -3.00 6.47
N ALA A 61 -6.41 -3.55 6.62
CA ALA A 61 -6.90 -4.65 5.79
C ALA A 61 -8.17 -4.22 5.06
N LEU A 62 -8.19 -4.41 3.75
CA LEU A 62 -9.39 -4.36 2.93
C LEU A 62 -9.66 -5.78 2.42
N PRO A 63 -10.43 -6.60 3.15
CA PRO A 63 -10.82 -7.92 2.68
C PRO A 63 -11.51 -7.85 1.32
N ALA A 64 -11.38 -8.90 0.51
CA ALA A 64 -12.05 -8.96 -0.80
C ALA A 64 -13.56 -8.71 -0.68
N GLY A 65 -14.08 -7.86 -1.56
CA GLY A 65 -15.49 -7.42 -1.57
C GLY A 65 -15.94 -6.57 -0.38
N ALA A 66 -15.04 -6.15 0.52
CA ALA A 66 -15.41 -5.31 1.66
C ALA A 66 -15.72 -3.87 1.23
N GLY A 67 -16.71 -3.25 1.90
CA GLY A 67 -17.07 -1.85 1.67
C GLY A 67 -16.32 -0.84 2.53
N ALA A 68 -15.36 -1.28 3.36
CA ALA A 68 -14.55 -0.44 4.24
C ALA A 68 -13.28 -1.17 4.65
N TRP A 69 -12.24 -0.41 4.97
CA TRP A 69 -11.02 -0.91 5.58
C TRP A 69 -11.23 -1.24 7.06
N VAL A 70 -10.39 -2.15 7.54
CA VAL A 70 -10.25 -2.48 8.95
C VAL A 70 -8.85 -2.08 9.38
N GLU A 71 -8.77 -1.11 10.26
CA GLU A 71 -7.53 -0.73 10.92
C GLU A 71 -7.27 -1.67 12.11
N VAL A 72 -6.03 -2.17 12.20
CA VAL A 72 -5.54 -3.01 13.28
C VAL A 72 -4.28 -2.35 13.83
N ARG A 73 -4.38 -1.83 15.06
CA ARG A 73 -3.25 -1.20 15.76
C ARG A 73 -2.13 -2.19 16.04
N TRP A 74 -0.88 -1.73 16.05
CA TRP A 74 0.27 -2.60 16.35
C TRP A 74 0.18 -3.28 17.72
N ASP A 75 -0.32 -2.58 18.74
CA ASP A 75 -0.47 -3.11 20.10
C ASP A 75 -1.56 -4.20 20.20
N ALA A 76 -2.46 -4.28 19.21
CA ALA A 76 -3.47 -5.30 19.08
C ALA A 76 -2.97 -6.55 18.31
N ILE A 77 -1.76 -6.51 17.74
CA ILE A 77 -1.14 -7.65 17.04
C ILE A 77 -0.27 -8.41 18.04
N ALA A 78 -0.53 -9.71 18.21
CA ALA A 78 0.12 -10.50 19.22
C ALA A 78 1.62 -10.74 18.93
N ASN A 79 2.39 -11.02 19.98
CA ASN A 79 3.84 -11.27 19.97
C ASN A 79 4.68 -10.12 19.37
N PRO A 80 4.63 -8.92 19.97
CA PRO A 80 5.34 -7.75 19.46
C PRO A 80 6.87 -7.92 19.36
N ASP A 81 7.46 -8.90 20.05
CA ASP A 81 8.90 -9.20 19.98
C ASP A 81 9.37 -9.57 18.56
N HIS A 82 8.46 -10.05 17.71
CA HIS A 82 8.73 -10.36 16.30
C HIS A 82 8.29 -9.26 15.34
N ALA A 83 7.74 -8.14 15.83
CA ALA A 83 7.32 -7.02 14.99
C ALA A 83 8.52 -6.22 14.45
N PRO A 84 8.36 -5.53 13.30
CA PRO A 84 9.34 -4.55 12.82
C PRO A 84 9.55 -3.43 13.84
N SER A 85 10.82 -3.18 14.19
CA SER A 85 11.23 -2.04 15.02
C SER A 85 11.91 -0.92 14.22
N SER A 86 12.10 -1.15 12.93
CA SER A 86 12.64 -0.20 11.95
C SER A 86 11.65 -0.01 10.80
N ALA A 87 11.90 0.97 9.94
CA ALA A 87 11.07 1.20 8.76
C ALA A 87 10.91 -0.07 7.92
N VAL A 88 9.67 -0.29 7.51
CA VAL A 88 9.33 -1.30 6.52
C VAL A 88 9.66 -0.73 5.14
N GLU A 89 10.39 -1.51 4.33
CA GLU A 89 10.75 -1.17 2.94
C GLU A 89 9.82 -1.84 1.93
N ALA A 90 9.36 -3.06 2.24
CA ALA A 90 8.50 -3.84 1.36
C ALA A 90 7.76 -4.94 2.14
N ALA A 91 6.70 -5.48 1.53
CA ALA A 91 6.01 -6.65 2.05
C ALA A 91 5.49 -7.52 0.90
N PHE A 92 5.23 -8.80 1.15
CA PHE A 92 4.56 -9.70 0.21
C PHE A 92 3.74 -10.76 0.97
N GLY A 93 2.73 -11.34 0.31
CA GLY A 93 1.77 -12.27 0.92
C GLY A 93 1.92 -13.69 0.36
N ALA A 94 2.02 -14.70 1.22
CA ALA A 94 2.03 -16.09 0.78
C ALA A 94 0.65 -16.71 0.94
N ASP A 95 -0.07 -16.86 -0.17
CA ASP A 95 -1.47 -17.29 -0.23
C ASP A 95 -1.69 -18.65 0.43
N ALA A 96 -0.81 -19.61 0.13
CA ALA A 96 -0.96 -20.99 0.57
C ALA A 96 -1.02 -21.16 2.09
N THR A 97 -0.43 -20.25 2.86
CA THR A 97 -0.39 -20.31 4.32
C THR A 97 -0.99 -19.07 4.99
N ALA A 98 -1.55 -18.15 4.22
CA ALA A 98 -2.12 -16.90 4.70
C ALA A 98 -1.18 -16.09 5.62
N ILE A 99 0.09 -15.96 5.22
CA ILE A 99 1.06 -15.11 5.94
C ILE A 99 1.42 -13.87 5.14
N GLY A 100 1.76 -12.80 5.84
CA GLY A 100 2.50 -11.66 5.29
C GLY A 100 3.96 -11.73 5.71
N VAL A 101 4.86 -11.55 4.75
CA VAL A 101 6.29 -11.35 5.02
C VAL A 101 6.59 -9.86 4.88
N VAL A 102 7.09 -9.25 5.95
CA VAL A 102 7.39 -7.83 6.02
C VAL A 102 8.90 -7.66 6.10
N LEU A 103 9.45 -6.81 5.25
CA LEU A 103 10.89 -6.60 5.09
C LEU A 103 11.26 -5.19 5.55
N THR A 104 12.28 -5.10 6.39
CA THR A 104 13.01 -3.86 6.68
C THR A 104 14.34 -3.86 5.94
N HIS A 105 15.20 -2.88 6.20
CA HIS A 105 16.54 -2.85 5.64
C HIS A 105 17.40 -4.08 6.01
N ASP A 106 17.26 -4.59 7.23
CA ASP A 106 18.16 -5.65 7.74
C ASP A 106 17.43 -6.90 8.22
N THR A 107 16.10 -6.84 8.38
CA THR A 107 15.31 -7.92 8.97
C THR A 107 14.10 -8.30 8.14
N PHE A 108 13.63 -9.53 8.33
CA PHE A 108 12.30 -9.97 7.92
C PHE A 108 11.44 -10.24 9.15
N HIS A 109 10.12 -10.17 8.96
CA HIS A 109 9.11 -10.40 9.98
C HIS A 109 7.92 -11.16 9.36
N ILE A 110 7.39 -12.15 10.07
CA ILE A 110 6.28 -12.98 9.57
C ILE A 110 5.03 -12.70 10.37
N LEU A 111 4.00 -12.19 9.69
CA LEU A 111 2.67 -11.98 10.22
C LEU A 111 1.78 -13.16 9.81
N ASP A 112 1.29 -13.92 10.79
CA ASP A 112 0.12 -14.77 10.60
C ASP A 112 -1.11 -13.85 10.50
N VAL A 113 -1.68 -13.74 9.30
CA VAL A 113 -2.73 -12.76 9.00
C VAL A 113 -4.06 -13.15 9.65
N PRO A 114 -4.56 -14.40 9.53
CA PRO A 114 -5.75 -14.85 10.26
C PRO A 114 -5.61 -14.69 11.78
N GLY A 115 -4.46 -15.07 12.34
CA GLY A 115 -4.21 -15.02 13.78
C GLY A 115 -3.81 -13.64 14.30
N ARG A 116 -3.53 -12.66 13.42
CA ARG A 116 -2.99 -11.33 13.77
C ARG A 116 -1.85 -11.44 14.77
N THR A 117 -0.87 -12.28 14.44
CA THR A 117 0.23 -12.63 15.34
C THR A 117 1.53 -12.58 14.58
N TRP A 118 2.53 -11.90 15.13
CA TRP A 118 3.89 -12.03 14.63
C TRP A 118 4.47 -13.37 15.08
N THR A 119 4.88 -14.20 14.13
CA THR A 119 5.25 -15.59 14.39
C THR A 119 6.74 -15.85 14.30
N ASN A 120 7.47 -15.01 13.57
CA ASN A 120 8.91 -15.16 13.42
C ASN A 120 9.55 -13.85 12.94
N SER A 121 10.83 -13.69 13.19
CA SER A 121 11.66 -12.63 12.64
C SER A 121 13.12 -13.06 12.58
N GLY A 122 13.92 -12.39 11.76
CA GLY A 122 15.33 -12.70 11.62
C GLY A 122 16.05 -11.77 10.65
N PRO A 123 17.35 -11.98 10.43
CA PRO A 123 18.11 -11.21 9.45
C PRO A 123 17.58 -11.46 8.04
N ARG A 124 17.38 -10.39 7.27
CA ARG A 124 16.86 -10.45 5.90
C ARG A 124 17.77 -11.28 4.98
N SER A 125 19.08 -11.22 5.19
CA SER A 125 20.07 -12.02 4.45
C SER A 125 19.97 -13.53 4.71
N ALA A 126 19.23 -13.98 5.73
CA ALA A 126 18.90 -15.40 5.87
C ALA A 126 17.86 -15.88 4.86
N LEU A 127 16.96 -15.00 4.40
CA LEU A 127 16.00 -15.31 3.33
C LEU A 127 16.57 -14.96 1.96
N PHE A 128 17.20 -13.80 1.83
CA PHE A 128 17.58 -13.20 0.54
C PHE A 128 19.06 -12.78 0.55
N PRO A 129 20.00 -13.74 0.64
CA PRO A 129 21.43 -13.41 0.71
C PRO A 129 21.94 -12.69 -0.53
N GLU A 130 21.37 -12.95 -1.71
CA GLU A 130 21.76 -12.31 -2.98
C GLU A 130 21.36 -10.83 -3.09
N ALA A 131 20.50 -10.36 -2.19
CA ALA A 131 20.03 -8.97 -2.13
C ALA A 131 20.40 -8.28 -0.81
N GLU A 132 21.44 -8.76 -0.13
CA GLU A 132 21.92 -8.14 1.11
C GLU A 132 22.40 -6.70 0.89
N GLY A 133 22.01 -5.80 1.80
CA GLY A 133 22.37 -4.37 1.76
C GLY A 133 21.60 -3.54 0.71
N VAL A 134 20.60 -4.13 0.05
CA VAL A 134 19.77 -3.44 -0.95
C VAL A 134 18.57 -2.77 -0.28
N THR A 135 18.29 -1.52 -0.61
CA THR A 135 17.00 -0.91 -0.24
C THR A 135 15.94 -1.31 -1.25
N PHE A 136 14.87 -1.92 -0.77
CA PHE A 136 13.75 -2.28 -1.63
C PHE A 136 12.75 -1.14 -1.78
N VAL A 137 12.15 -1.08 -2.97
CA VAL A 137 11.05 -0.20 -3.36
C VAL A 137 9.72 -0.96 -3.22
N ALA A 138 9.74 -2.25 -3.50
CA ALA A 138 8.57 -3.12 -3.48
C ALA A 138 8.98 -4.58 -3.36
N ALA A 139 8.03 -5.41 -2.97
CA ALA A 139 8.09 -6.85 -3.09
C ALA A 139 6.69 -7.37 -3.43
N TYR A 140 6.63 -8.52 -4.07
CA TYR A 140 5.40 -9.27 -4.21
C TYR A 140 5.70 -10.75 -4.40
N SER A 141 4.66 -11.55 -4.24
CA SER A 141 4.68 -12.98 -4.53
C SER A 141 3.54 -13.34 -5.45
N VAL A 142 3.75 -14.42 -6.20
CA VAL A 142 2.76 -15.02 -7.08
C VAL A 142 2.70 -16.50 -6.77
N ASN A 143 1.48 -17.01 -6.54
CA ASN A 143 1.30 -18.43 -6.32
C ASN A 143 1.58 -19.18 -7.62
N LEU A 144 2.63 -20.01 -7.61
CA LEU A 144 3.12 -20.69 -8.81
C LEU A 144 2.08 -21.64 -9.42
N GLY A 145 1.11 -22.08 -8.62
CA GLY A 145 0.01 -22.91 -9.07
C GLY A 145 -1.05 -22.17 -9.89
N LEU A 146 -1.24 -20.88 -9.62
CA LEU A 146 -2.17 -20.02 -10.34
C LEU A 146 -1.66 -19.70 -11.76
N VAL A 147 -0.34 -19.50 -11.92
CA VAL A 147 0.28 -19.17 -13.23
C VAL A 147 0.29 -20.37 -14.20
N GLY A 148 0.39 -21.60 -13.68
CA GLY A 148 0.56 -22.79 -14.52
C GLY A 148 -0.75 -23.47 -14.92
N ASN A 149 -1.58 -23.82 -13.93
CA ASN A 149 -2.74 -24.71 -14.12
C ASN A 149 -4.02 -24.18 -13.47
N GLY A 150 -4.00 -22.96 -12.91
CA GLY A 150 -5.12 -22.40 -12.15
C GLY A 150 -5.43 -23.16 -10.84
N VAL A 151 -4.48 -23.93 -10.32
CA VAL A 151 -4.64 -24.71 -9.07
C VAL A 151 -3.61 -24.19 -8.06
N PRO A 152 -4.02 -23.62 -6.92
CA PRO A 152 -3.09 -23.12 -5.91
C PRO A 152 -2.04 -24.17 -5.52
N SER A 153 -0.77 -23.78 -5.55
CA SER A 153 0.35 -24.57 -5.06
C SER A 153 0.73 -24.10 -3.65
N ALA A 154 1.45 -24.94 -2.90
CA ALA A 154 2.00 -24.54 -1.60
C ALA A 154 3.20 -23.57 -1.71
N LYS A 155 3.64 -23.29 -2.94
CA LYS A 155 4.86 -22.56 -3.27
C LYS A 155 4.54 -21.24 -3.97
N GLU A 156 5.31 -20.24 -3.60
CA GLU A 156 5.25 -18.88 -4.14
C GLU A 156 6.52 -18.59 -4.95
N GLY A 157 6.38 -17.80 -6.02
CA GLY A 157 7.49 -17.10 -6.66
C GLY A 157 7.53 -15.68 -6.11
N ILE A 158 8.68 -15.25 -5.60
CA ILE A 158 8.88 -13.92 -5.00
C ILE A 158 9.66 -13.05 -5.97
N THR A 159 9.21 -11.81 -6.12
CA THR A 159 9.95 -10.75 -6.79
C THR A 159 10.27 -9.65 -5.79
N LEU A 160 11.55 -9.28 -5.68
CA LEU A 160 12.03 -8.14 -4.90
C LEU A 160 12.52 -7.06 -5.85
N LEU A 161 12.19 -5.81 -5.55
CA LEU A 161 12.44 -4.67 -6.42
C LEU A 161 13.27 -3.60 -5.72
N SER A 162 14.33 -3.14 -6.38
CA SER A 162 14.97 -1.86 -6.10
C SER A 162 14.68 -0.87 -7.24
N ALA A 163 15.23 0.33 -7.12
CA ALA A 163 15.12 1.36 -8.16
C ALA A 163 15.81 0.98 -9.48
N ASP A 164 16.71 0.00 -9.49
CA ASP A 164 17.59 -0.30 -10.62
C ASP A 164 17.72 -1.79 -10.94
N ARG A 165 17.17 -2.67 -10.10
CA ARG A 165 17.34 -4.12 -10.21
C ARG A 165 16.16 -4.88 -9.62
N VAL A 166 15.93 -6.07 -10.18
CA VAL A 166 14.91 -7.03 -9.75
C VAL A 166 15.60 -8.33 -9.39
N TRP A 167 15.19 -8.94 -8.28
CA TRP A 167 15.59 -10.29 -7.87
C TRP A 167 14.39 -11.22 -7.89
N ILE A 168 14.58 -12.42 -8.43
CA ILE A 168 13.54 -13.42 -8.60
C ILE A 168 13.93 -14.66 -7.79
N TYR A 169 13.01 -15.11 -6.96
CA TYR A 169 13.12 -16.34 -6.19
C TYR A 169 11.92 -17.23 -6.48
N ASP A 170 12.16 -18.53 -6.58
CA ASP A 170 11.13 -19.55 -6.77
C ASP A 170 10.99 -20.44 -5.53
N ASP A 171 9.99 -21.31 -5.53
CA ASP A 171 9.83 -22.38 -4.53
C ASP A 171 9.80 -21.88 -3.07
N PHE A 172 9.35 -20.65 -2.82
CA PHE A 172 9.24 -20.16 -1.45
C PHE A 172 8.14 -20.93 -0.71
N GLU A 173 8.56 -21.61 0.36
CA GLU A 173 7.68 -22.27 1.31
C GLU A 173 7.76 -21.55 2.66
N PRO A 174 6.66 -20.91 3.11
CA PRO A 174 6.58 -20.17 4.37
C PRO A 174 7.09 -20.91 5.61
N GLN A 175 6.94 -22.23 5.68
CA GLN A 175 7.42 -23.01 6.82
C GLN A 175 8.93 -23.28 6.76
N GLY A 176 9.50 -23.34 5.55
CA GLY A 176 10.91 -23.62 5.32
C GLY A 176 11.77 -22.36 5.32
N LEU A 177 11.18 -21.19 5.03
CA LEU A 177 11.88 -19.90 4.98
C LEU A 177 13.16 -19.95 4.13
N ALA A 178 13.08 -20.68 3.03
CA ALA A 178 14.20 -20.96 2.16
C ALA A 178 13.76 -20.76 0.70
N PRO A 179 13.55 -19.51 0.26
CA PRO A 179 13.29 -19.22 -1.15
C PRO A 179 14.51 -19.68 -1.98
N LYS A 180 14.25 -20.20 -3.17
CA LYS A 180 15.31 -20.62 -4.10
C LYS A 180 15.61 -19.48 -5.05
N TYR A 181 16.82 -18.94 -4.96
CA TYR A 181 17.28 -17.93 -5.91
C TYR A 181 17.24 -18.44 -7.36
N ASN A 182 16.58 -17.69 -8.23
CA ASN A 182 16.46 -18.00 -9.66
C ASN A 182 17.33 -17.05 -10.51
N GLY A 183 17.43 -15.79 -10.12
CA GLY A 183 18.32 -14.83 -10.77
C GLY A 183 17.96 -13.37 -10.47
N ASP A 184 18.79 -12.47 -10.98
CA ASP A 184 18.57 -11.03 -10.94
C ASP A 184 18.78 -10.42 -12.32
N MET A 185 18.20 -9.25 -12.53
CA MET A 185 18.41 -8.45 -13.74
C MET A 185 18.20 -6.96 -13.47
N PRO A 186 18.88 -6.08 -14.22
CA PRO A 186 18.54 -4.65 -14.20
C PRO A 186 17.06 -4.45 -14.53
N CYS A 187 16.44 -3.44 -13.92
CA CYS A 187 15.13 -2.96 -14.38
C CYS A 187 15.27 -2.55 -15.86
N CYS A 188 14.33 -2.98 -16.71
CA CYS A 188 14.45 -3.01 -18.17
C CYS A 188 15.03 -1.72 -18.80
N ASP A 189 15.92 -1.91 -19.78
CA ASP A 189 16.62 -0.90 -20.59
C ASP A 189 17.22 0.30 -19.84
N GLY A 190 17.58 0.13 -18.55
CA GLY A 190 18.22 1.19 -17.77
C GLY A 190 17.23 2.16 -17.13
N ASN A 191 16.11 1.62 -16.61
CA ASN A 191 15.04 2.34 -15.90
C ASN A 191 14.13 3.17 -16.82
N GLU A 192 13.99 2.85 -18.10
CA GLU A 192 13.08 3.60 -18.98
C GLU A 192 11.62 3.51 -18.50
N ASP A 193 11.20 2.34 -18.01
CA ASP A 193 9.86 2.08 -17.45
C ASP A 193 9.51 3.02 -16.27
N TRP A 194 10.50 3.29 -15.41
CA TRP A 194 10.36 4.19 -14.25
C TRP A 194 10.45 5.68 -14.62
N GLN A 195 10.74 5.99 -15.89
CA GLN A 195 10.84 7.37 -16.40
C GLN A 195 9.60 7.81 -17.18
N THR A 196 8.59 6.96 -17.26
CA THR A 196 7.31 7.30 -17.90
C THR A 196 6.55 8.34 -17.06
N ALA A 197 5.60 9.05 -17.69
CA ALA A 197 4.80 10.07 -17.00
C ALA A 197 3.89 9.47 -15.90
N ASP A 198 3.58 8.18 -16.03
CA ASP A 198 2.72 7.43 -15.10
C ASP A 198 3.51 6.64 -14.06
N ALA A 199 4.84 6.55 -14.17
CA ALA A 199 5.68 5.92 -13.17
C ALA A 199 5.82 6.79 -11.91
N PRO A 200 5.82 6.20 -10.70
CA PRO A 200 6.25 6.88 -9.51
C PRO A 200 7.77 7.08 -9.49
N ASP A 201 8.24 8.07 -8.74
CA ASP A 201 9.63 8.08 -8.30
C ASP A 201 9.85 6.85 -7.39
N PRO A 202 10.80 5.95 -7.69
CA PRO A 202 11.07 4.77 -6.87
C PRO A 202 11.31 5.09 -5.39
N ALA A 203 11.95 6.22 -5.08
CA ALA A 203 12.23 6.62 -3.70
C ALA A 203 10.96 7.01 -2.90
N LEU A 204 9.87 7.31 -3.62
CA LEU A 204 8.60 7.74 -3.05
C LEU A 204 7.56 6.63 -3.00
N VAL A 205 7.83 5.43 -3.56
CA VAL A 205 6.96 4.27 -3.42
C VAL A 205 6.89 3.86 -1.95
N ARG A 206 5.69 3.46 -1.52
CA ARG A 206 5.37 3.15 -0.12
C ARG A 206 4.64 1.83 0.02
N ALA A 207 3.82 1.48 -0.97
CA ALA A 207 3.16 0.19 -1.05
C ALA A 207 3.14 -0.29 -2.50
N PHE A 208 3.13 -1.61 -2.65
CA PHE A 208 2.94 -2.29 -3.91
C PHE A 208 2.25 -3.62 -3.63
N TRP A 209 1.21 -3.96 -4.39
CA TRP A 209 0.56 -5.27 -4.30
C TRP A 209 0.09 -5.72 -5.67
N ILE A 210 -0.16 -7.02 -5.80
CA ILE A 210 -0.62 -7.63 -7.04
C ILE A 210 -1.94 -8.36 -6.77
N ASP A 211 -2.95 -8.05 -7.57
CA ASP A 211 -4.12 -8.92 -7.73
C ASP A 211 -3.89 -9.79 -8.97
N VAL A 212 -3.51 -11.04 -8.74
CA VAL A 212 -3.12 -12.00 -9.79
C VAL A 212 -4.34 -12.58 -10.51
N VAL A 213 -5.54 -12.49 -9.91
CA VAL A 213 -6.77 -13.09 -10.45
C VAL A 213 -7.66 -12.02 -11.08
N GLY A 214 -7.40 -10.74 -10.80
CA GLY A 214 -8.23 -9.63 -11.25
C GLY A 214 -9.64 -9.73 -10.66
N ASP A 215 -9.77 -10.39 -9.52
CA ASP A 215 -11.05 -10.59 -8.82
C ASP A 215 -11.66 -9.24 -8.42
N GLU A 216 -10.80 -8.23 -8.24
CA GLU A 216 -11.21 -6.90 -7.84
C GLU A 216 -11.11 -5.90 -9.00
N LEU A 217 -12.29 -5.47 -9.48
CA LEU A 217 -12.47 -4.64 -10.68
C LEU A 217 -12.19 -3.14 -10.43
N TRP A 218 -11.26 -2.80 -9.54
CA TRP A 218 -10.90 -1.39 -9.28
C TRP A 218 -10.07 -0.77 -10.40
N VAL A 219 -9.51 -1.61 -11.26
CA VAL A 219 -8.73 -1.24 -12.42
C VAL A 219 -9.55 -1.63 -13.65
N ASN A 220 -10.01 -0.63 -14.40
CA ASN A 220 -10.62 -0.82 -15.72
C ASN A 220 -9.67 -0.18 -16.75
N PRO A 221 -8.61 -0.89 -17.16
CA PRO A 221 -7.64 -0.29 -18.04
C PRO A 221 -8.17 -0.41 -19.48
N ASP A 222 -8.35 0.73 -20.15
CA ASP A 222 -8.34 0.76 -21.60
C ASP A 222 -6.90 0.49 -22.06
N ILE A 223 -6.52 -0.78 -22.11
CA ILE A 223 -5.16 -1.24 -22.45
C ILE A 223 -4.82 -1.08 -23.94
N SER A 224 -5.65 -0.39 -24.73
CA SER A 224 -5.41 -0.19 -26.16
C SER A 224 -4.13 0.61 -26.46
N GLY A 225 -3.53 1.23 -25.43
CA GLY A 225 -2.25 1.94 -25.50
C GLY A 225 -1.01 1.17 -25.01
N CYS A 226 -1.14 -0.02 -24.42
CA CYS A 226 0.01 -0.81 -23.98
C CYS A 226 0.58 -1.61 -25.17
N ASP A 227 1.75 -1.20 -25.67
CA ASP A 227 2.42 -1.85 -26.79
C ASP A 227 2.78 -3.30 -26.43
N GLY A 228 2.00 -4.27 -26.92
CA GLY A 228 2.27 -5.70 -26.76
C GLY A 228 1.11 -6.52 -26.18
N LEU A 229 0.10 -5.87 -25.60
CA LEU A 229 -1.14 -6.52 -25.20
C LEU A 229 -2.19 -6.28 -26.28
N ALA A 230 -2.71 -7.34 -26.88
CA ALA A 230 -3.68 -7.21 -27.97
C ALA A 230 -4.90 -6.41 -27.50
N ASN A 231 -5.31 -5.43 -28.32
CA ASN A 231 -6.50 -4.61 -28.12
C ASN A 231 -7.69 -5.42 -27.55
N GLY A 232 -8.16 -5.05 -26.36
CA GLY A 232 -9.38 -5.59 -25.74
C GLY A 232 -9.19 -6.82 -24.84
N THR A 233 -7.97 -7.17 -24.45
CA THR A 233 -7.72 -8.23 -23.46
C THR A 233 -7.92 -7.66 -22.05
N GLN A 234 -8.78 -8.25 -21.22
CA GLN A 234 -8.78 -7.90 -19.80
C GLN A 234 -7.40 -8.24 -19.22
N MET A 235 -6.83 -7.34 -18.42
CA MET A 235 -5.68 -7.72 -17.59
C MET A 235 -6.16 -8.74 -16.56
N GLU A 236 -5.71 -9.98 -16.70
CA GLU A 236 -5.98 -11.04 -15.72
C GLU A 236 -5.17 -10.82 -14.43
N ALA A 237 -4.07 -10.05 -14.50
CA ALA A 237 -3.28 -9.64 -13.34
C ALA A 237 -2.77 -8.20 -13.48
N TYR A 238 -2.77 -7.44 -12.38
CA TYR A 238 -2.22 -6.09 -12.33
C TYR A 238 -1.53 -5.83 -11.01
N ALA A 239 -0.57 -4.91 -11.03
CA ALA A 239 0.02 -4.39 -9.82
C ALA A 239 -0.47 -2.97 -9.57
N ALA A 240 -0.69 -2.64 -8.29
CA ALA A 240 -0.98 -1.29 -7.86
C ALA A 240 0.05 -0.85 -6.82
N GLY A 241 0.62 0.33 -7.04
CA GLY A 241 1.59 0.97 -6.16
C GLY A 241 1.05 2.28 -5.60
N LEU A 242 1.37 2.58 -4.34
CA LEU A 242 1.13 3.89 -3.74
C LEU A 242 2.45 4.63 -3.59
N SER A 243 2.45 5.90 -3.98
CA SER A 243 3.58 6.81 -3.77
C SER A 243 3.19 7.97 -2.87
N SER A 244 4.14 8.43 -2.07
CA SER A 244 3.98 9.60 -1.19
C SER A 244 4.08 10.95 -1.92
N ALA A 245 4.25 10.96 -3.25
CA ALA A 245 4.36 12.19 -4.02
C ALA A 245 3.05 13.01 -3.99
N ARG A 246 3.16 14.34 -3.83
CA ARG A 246 2.07 15.32 -4.03
C ARG A 246 0.75 15.00 -3.28
N GLY A 247 0.84 14.55 -2.03
CA GLY A 247 -0.35 14.20 -1.23
C GLY A 247 -0.90 12.79 -1.51
N GLY A 248 -0.14 11.95 -2.23
CA GLY A 248 -0.46 10.56 -2.52
C GLY A 248 -0.89 10.34 -3.97
N SER A 249 -0.19 9.44 -4.67
CA SER A 249 -0.60 8.94 -5.98
C SER A 249 -0.66 7.42 -6.01
N ALA A 250 -1.66 6.89 -6.71
CA ALA A 250 -1.78 5.48 -7.04
C ALA A 250 -1.31 5.28 -8.48
N HIS A 251 -0.53 4.23 -8.69
CA HIS A 251 0.08 3.88 -9.96
C HIS A 251 -0.31 2.44 -10.28
N VAL A 252 -0.79 2.19 -11.48
CA VAL A 252 -1.11 0.84 -11.94
C VAL A 252 -0.14 0.46 -13.03
N SER A 253 0.43 -0.73 -12.90
CA SER A 253 1.31 -1.32 -13.88
C SER A 253 0.82 -2.72 -14.28
N ASP A 254 1.31 -3.21 -15.40
CA ASP A 254 1.27 -4.63 -15.66
C ASP A 254 2.14 -5.42 -14.65
N VAL A 255 1.92 -6.74 -14.61
CA VAL A 255 2.70 -7.66 -13.78
C VAL A 255 3.71 -8.35 -14.66
N GLY A 256 4.98 -8.04 -14.46
CA GLY A 256 6.03 -8.55 -15.33
C GLY A 256 7.43 -8.28 -14.83
N LYS A 257 8.41 -8.57 -15.69
CA LYS A 257 9.82 -8.26 -15.46
C LYS A 257 10.17 -6.80 -15.85
N CYS A 258 9.30 -6.17 -16.63
CA CYS A 258 9.31 -4.77 -17.01
C CYS A 258 7.94 -4.23 -16.58
N TYR A 259 7.89 -3.13 -15.82
CA TYR A 259 6.63 -2.58 -15.30
C TYR A 259 6.20 -1.46 -16.22
N ASP A 260 5.34 -1.76 -17.16
CA ASP A 260 4.74 -0.72 -17.96
C ASP A 260 3.64 -0.06 -17.11
N PHE A 261 3.92 1.17 -16.66
CA PHE A 261 2.95 1.94 -15.90
C PHE A 261 1.85 2.44 -16.83
N ILE A 262 0.64 1.94 -16.60
CA ILE A 262 -0.51 2.09 -17.50
C ILE A 262 -1.24 3.41 -17.21
N TYR A 263 -1.36 3.77 -15.93
CA TYR A 263 -1.91 5.05 -15.52
C TYR A 263 -1.53 5.39 -14.08
N SER A 264 -1.61 6.68 -13.79
CA SER A 264 -1.53 7.24 -12.44
C SER A 264 -2.77 8.07 -12.08
N ALA A 265 -3.14 8.07 -10.81
CA ALA A 265 -4.25 8.87 -10.28
C ALA A 265 -3.95 9.37 -8.86
N PRO A 266 -4.54 10.51 -8.43
CA PRO A 266 -4.50 10.90 -7.02
C PRO A 266 -5.09 9.80 -6.13
N VAL A 267 -4.45 9.52 -4.97
CA VAL A 267 -4.90 8.48 -4.03
C VAL A 267 -6.35 8.69 -3.59
N ALA A 268 -6.77 9.94 -3.40
CA ALA A 268 -8.15 10.31 -3.06
C ALA A 268 -9.20 9.90 -4.12
N THR A 269 -8.78 9.51 -5.32
CA THR A 269 -9.65 9.05 -6.41
C THR A 269 -9.46 7.58 -6.75
N TYR A 270 -8.47 6.92 -6.14
CA TYR A 270 -8.19 5.52 -6.38
C TYR A 270 -9.16 4.64 -5.56
N PRO A 271 -9.99 3.77 -6.19
CA PRO A 271 -11.18 3.22 -5.54
C PRO A 271 -10.97 2.57 -4.18
N PRO A 272 -9.96 1.69 -3.97
CA PRO A 272 -9.71 1.12 -2.64
C PRO A 272 -9.53 2.21 -1.58
N MET A 273 -8.84 3.29 -1.92
CA MET A 273 -8.49 4.37 -1.00
C MET A 273 -9.62 5.38 -0.79
N THR A 274 -10.71 5.28 -1.55
CA THR A 274 -11.94 6.07 -1.31
C THR A 274 -12.87 5.43 -0.27
N LEU A 275 -12.62 4.18 0.11
CA LEU A 275 -13.45 3.46 1.06
C LEU A 275 -13.21 3.98 2.49
N PRO A 276 -14.22 3.88 3.39
CA PRO A 276 -14.08 4.29 4.78
C PRO A 276 -12.89 3.61 5.47
N ALA A 277 -12.23 4.35 6.35
CA ALA A 277 -11.06 3.93 7.13
C ALA A 277 -9.81 3.54 6.32
N ALA A 278 -9.73 3.95 5.04
CA ALA A 278 -8.52 3.80 4.25
C ALA A 278 -7.32 4.51 4.90
N PRO A 279 -6.08 4.00 4.73
CA PRO A 279 -4.90 4.68 5.22
C PRO A 279 -4.74 6.03 4.48
N THR A 280 -4.89 7.14 5.20
CA THR A 280 -4.85 8.48 4.61
C THR A 280 -3.44 9.04 4.48
N ASN A 281 -2.51 8.63 5.36
CA ASN A 281 -1.12 9.05 5.32
C ASN A 281 -0.26 8.05 4.53
N VAL A 282 -0.25 8.18 3.20
CA VAL A 282 0.53 7.31 2.31
C VAL A 282 2.02 7.33 2.65
N GLY A 283 2.55 8.45 3.15
CA GLY A 283 3.94 8.58 3.55
C GLY A 283 4.37 7.65 4.69
N ARG A 284 3.41 7.16 5.48
CA ARG A 284 3.62 6.22 6.59
C ARG A 284 3.40 4.76 6.20
N ILE A 285 3.03 4.46 4.96
CA ILE A 285 2.96 3.08 4.50
C ILE A 285 4.39 2.61 4.19
N GLY A 286 4.80 1.46 4.70
CA GLY A 286 6.11 0.88 4.39
C GLY A 286 6.03 -0.36 3.50
N GLY A 287 4.86 -0.97 3.36
CA GLY A 287 4.65 -2.06 2.44
C GLY A 287 3.18 -2.40 2.28
N ALA A 288 2.87 -3.19 1.25
CA ALA A 288 1.55 -3.79 1.08
C ALA A 288 1.69 -5.18 0.48
N PHE A 289 0.62 -5.96 0.56
CA PHE A 289 0.50 -7.23 -0.13
C PHE A 289 -0.97 -7.57 -0.35
N PHE A 290 -1.23 -8.47 -1.29
CA PHE A 290 -2.57 -9.02 -1.51
C PHE A 290 -2.63 -10.43 -0.93
N LEU A 291 -3.72 -10.73 -0.22
CA LEU A 291 -4.01 -12.04 0.35
C LEU A 291 -5.53 -12.17 0.54
N HIS A 292 -6.25 -12.48 -0.54
CA HIS A 292 -7.73 -12.41 -0.55
C HIS A 292 -8.29 -11.03 -0.10
N GLY A 293 -7.60 -9.97 -0.50
CA GLY A 293 -7.81 -8.60 -0.03
C GLY A 293 -6.49 -7.85 0.08
N ILE A 294 -6.55 -6.53 0.22
CA ILE A 294 -5.36 -5.67 0.33
C ILE A 294 -4.96 -5.56 1.80
N TYR A 295 -3.69 -5.76 2.08
CA TYR A 295 -3.08 -5.49 3.38
C TYR A 295 -2.01 -4.42 3.22
N VAL A 296 -2.08 -3.41 4.06
CA VAL A 296 -1.15 -2.28 4.09
C VAL A 296 -0.49 -2.26 5.45
N VAL A 297 0.84 -2.23 5.46
CA VAL A 297 1.67 -2.24 6.66
C VAL A 297 2.23 -0.83 6.88
N GLY A 298 1.93 -0.26 8.04
CA GLY A 298 2.49 1.01 8.48
C GLY A 298 3.98 0.90 8.85
N SER A 299 4.72 1.97 8.62
CA SER A 299 6.09 2.16 9.09
C SER A 299 6.07 2.82 10.47
N ASN A 300 6.96 2.36 11.37
CA ASN A 300 7.04 2.78 12.77
C ASN A 300 7.91 4.04 13.02
N GLU A 301 8.28 4.77 11.97
CA GLU A 301 9.03 6.03 12.08
C GLU A 301 8.11 7.24 12.27
#